data_AF-A0A3L9I5B0-F1
#
_entry.id   AF-A0A3L9I5B0-F1
#
_cell.length_a   1.000
_cell.length_b   1.000
_cell.length_c   1.000
_cell.angle_alpha   90.00
_cell.angle_beta   90.00
_cell.angle_gamma   90.00
#
_symmetry.space_group_name_H-M   'P 1'
#
loop_
_entity.id
_entity.type
_entity.pdbx_description
1 polymer ?
#
loop_
_entity_poly.entity_id
_entity_poly.type
_entity_poly.pdbx_seq_one_letter_code
_entity_poly.pdbx_strand_id
1 'polypeptide(L)' 'AAKHNATPAQVILAWAMGEGYSVIPSSTKRKNLESNLKAQNLQLDAEDKKAIAALDCNDRLVSPEGLAPEWD' A
#
# COMPACT_ATOMS: atom_id res chain seq x y z
N ALA A 1 -3.26 -8.38 -7.99
CA ALA A 1 -2.61 -7.71 -9.14
C ALA A 1 -3.15 -8.23 -10.48
N ALA A 2 -2.88 -9.49 -10.84
CA ALA A 2 -3.36 -10.09 -12.10
C ALA A 2 -4.89 -10.01 -12.27
N LYS A 3 -5.67 -10.33 -11.22
CA LYS A 3 -7.14 -10.18 -11.16
C LYS A 3 -7.64 -8.81 -11.63
N HIS A 4 -6.85 -7.77 -11.38
CA HIS A 4 -7.19 -6.37 -11.59
C HIS A 4 -6.49 -5.72 -12.79
N ASN A 5 -5.71 -6.51 -13.55
CA ASN A 5 -4.78 -6.00 -14.57
C ASN A 5 -3.95 -4.78 -14.08
N ALA A 6 -3.51 -4.84 -12.82
CA ALA A 6 -2.83 -3.75 -12.14
C ALA A 6 -1.45 -4.20 -11.63
N THR A 7 -0.55 -3.23 -11.46
CA THR A 7 0.75 -3.48 -10.82
C THR A 7 0.58 -3.73 -9.32
N PRO A 8 1.50 -4.48 -8.67
CA PRO A 8 1.46 -4.65 -7.21
C PRO A 8 1.45 -3.32 -6.44
N ALA A 9 2.21 -2.33 -6.92
CA ALA A 9 2.21 -0.97 -6.35
C ALA A 9 0.81 -0.33 -6.39
N GLN A 10 0.08 -0.44 -7.50
CA GLN A 10 -1.29 0.09 -7.57
C GLN A 10 -2.23 -0.63 -6.60
N VAL A 11 -2.10 -1.94 -6.44
CA VAL A 11 -2.95 -2.71 -5.53
C VAL A 11 -2.76 -2.26 -4.09
N ILE A 12 -1.51 -2.14 -3.61
CA ILE A 12 -1.28 -1.75 -2.22
C ILE A 12 -1.66 -0.29 -1.95
N LEU A 13 -1.47 0.61 -2.92
CA LEU A 13 -1.90 2.00 -2.81
C LEU A 13 -3.44 2.10 -2.75
N ALA A 14 -4.14 1.38 -3.62
CA ALA A 14 -5.61 1.34 -3.62
C ALA A 14 -6.17 0.76 -2.31
N TRP A 15 -5.54 -0.30 -1.80
CA TRP A 15 -5.89 -0.88 -0.50
C TRP A 15 -5.74 0.15 0.62
N ALA A 16 -4.57 0.77 0.75
CA ALA A 16 -4.31 1.71 1.85
C ALA A 16 -5.22 2.95 1.80
N MET A 17 -5.48 3.50 0.59
CA MET A 17 -6.46 4.58 0.43
C MET A 17 -7.88 4.11 0.80
N GLY A 18 -8.25 2.87 0.46
CA GLY A 18 -9.55 2.28 0.76
C GLY A 18 -9.81 2.02 2.25
N GLU A 19 -8.75 1.84 3.05
CA GLU A 19 -8.81 1.76 4.52
C GLU A 19 -8.88 3.16 5.18
N GLY A 20 -8.82 4.23 4.38
CA GLY A 20 -8.92 5.62 4.86
C GLY A 20 -7.58 6.28 5.21
N TYR A 21 -6.45 5.65 4.86
CA TYR A 21 -5.14 6.25 5.09
C TYR A 21 -4.82 7.35 4.07
N SER A 22 -4.14 8.40 4.53
CA SER A 22 -3.46 9.35 3.65
C SER A 22 -2.14 8.75 3.17
N VAL A 23 -2.08 8.32 1.91
CA VAL A 23 -0.95 7.59 1.34
C VAL A 23 -0.01 8.52 0.57
N ILE A 24 1.30 8.44 0.83
CA ILE A 24 2.32 9.30 0.19
C ILE A 24 3.28 8.43 -0.65
N PRO A 25 2.93 8.06 -1.89
CA PRO A 25 3.80 7.26 -2.74
C PRO A 25 4.97 8.09 -3.29
N SER A 26 6.19 7.59 -3.11
CA SER A 26 7.42 8.21 -3.65
C SER A 26 7.93 7.48 -4.90
N SER A 27 8.37 8.24 -5.90
CA SER A 27 9.16 7.72 -7.01
C SER A 27 9.93 8.81 -7.75
N THR A 28 11.09 8.47 -8.32
CA THR A 28 11.85 9.34 -9.22
C THR A 28 11.55 9.08 -10.70
N LYS A 29 10.82 8.00 -11.02
CA LYS A 29 10.53 7.58 -12.40
C LYS A 29 9.14 8.06 -12.80
N ARG A 30 9.05 8.82 -13.90
CA ARG A 30 7.78 9.36 -14.42
C ARG A 30 6.69 8.29 -14.61
N LYS A 31 7.05 7.15 -15.21
CA LYS A 31 6.13 6.01 -15.41
C LYS A 31 5.52 5.51 -14.10
N ASN A 32 6.30 5.49 -13.02
CA ASN A 32 5.82 5.03 -11.72
C ASN A 32 4.94 6.08 -11.06
N LEU A 33 5.26 7.37 -11.18
CA LEU A 33 4.40 8.46 -10.70
C LEU A 33 3.02 8.38 -11.37
N GLU A 34 2.99 8.22 -12.69
CA GLU A 34 1.74 8.04 -13.45
C GLU A 34 1.00 6.76 -13.04
N SER A 35 1.71 5.65 -12.81
CA SER A 35 1.13 4.39 -12.34
C SER A 35 0.51 4.53 -10.94
N ASN A 36 1.22 5.16 -10.01
CA ASN A 36 0.79 5.40 -8.63
C ASN A 36 -0.47 6.27 -8.60
N LEU A 37 -0.52 7.33 -9.42
CA LEU A 37 -1.72 8.17 -9.54
C LEU A 37 -2.93 7.38 -10.03
N LYS A 38 -2.75 6.45 -10.97
CA LYS A 38 -3.84 5.59 -11.48
C LYS A 38 -4.40 4.62 -10.43
N ALA A 39 -3.69 4.36 -9.33
CA ALA A 39 -4.15 3.46 -8.27
C ALA A 39 -5.49 3.90 -7.65
N GLN A 40 -5.79 5.20 -7.64
CA GLN A 40 -7.04 5.75 -7.11
C GLN A 40 -8.30 5.25 -7.84
N ASN A 41 -8.14 4.76 -9.07
CA ASN A 41 -9.25 4.26 -9.89
C ASN A 41 -9.50 2.75 -9.67
N LEU A 42 -8.66 2.08 -8.88
CA LEU A 42 -8.77 0.65 -8.64
C LEU A 42 -9.69 0.38 -7.44
N GLN A 43 -10.65 -0.53 -7.61
CA GLN A 43 -11.57 -0.95 -6.55
C GLN A 43 -11.25 -2.39 -6.17
N LEU A 44 -10.93 -2.61 -4.90
CA LEU A 44 -10.67 -3.94 -4.34
C LEU A 44 -11.94 -4.47 -3.67
N ASP A 45 -12.26 -5.73 -3.92
CA ASP A 45 -13.39 -6.39 -3.26
C ASP A 45 -13.01 -6.93 -1.88
N ALA A 46 -14.01 -7.49 -1.18
CA ALA A 46 -13.83 -7.96 0.19
C ALA A 46 -12.81 -9.11 0.30
N GLU A 47 -12.70 -9.96 -0.73
CA GLU A 47 -11.72 -11.06 -0.73
C GLU A 47 -10.31 -10.53 -0.89
N ASP A 48 -10.10 -9.55 -1.79
CA ASP A 48 -8.80 -8.92 -1.97
C ASP A 48 -8.33 -8.23 -0.69
N LYS A 49 -9.23 -7.49 -0.04
CA LYS A 49 -8.94 -6.81 1.23
C LYS A 49 -8.56 -7.80 2.33
N LYS A 50 -9.32 -8.89 2.46
CA LYS A 50 -9.04 -9.96 3.42
C LYS A 50 -7.71 -10.64 3.15
N ALA A 51 -7.39 -10.90 1.88
CA ALA A 51 -6.13 -11.52 1.49
C ALA A 51 -4.93 -10.62 1.80
N ILE A 52 -5.04 -9.30 1.59
CA ILE A 52 -3.98 -8.34 1.93
C ILE A 52 -3.81 -8.22 3.45
N ALA A 53 -4.91 -8.13 4.21
CA ALA A 53 -4.85 -8.05 5.67
C ALA A 53 -4.17 -9.28 6.30
N ALA A 54 -4.32 -10.46 5.70
CA ALA A 54 -3.66 -11.68 6.15
C ALA A 54 -2.14 -11.71 5.92
N LEU A 55 -1.57 -10.73 5.20
CA LEU A 55 -0.12 -10.59 5.00
C LEU A 55 0.56 -9.85 6.15
N ASP A 56 -0.20 -9.25 7.07
CA ASP A 56 0.38 -8.57 8.23
C ASP A 56 1.23 -9.53 9.07
N CYS A 57 2.44 -9.07 9.40
CA CYS A 57 3.42 -9.82 10.17
C CYS A 57 3.97 -9.02 11.35
N ASN A 58 3.34 -7.89 11.68
CA ASN A 58 3.77 -6.97 12.74
C ASN A 58 5.22 -6.44 12.57
N ASP A 59 5.69 -6.35 11.31
CA ASP A 59 7.01 -5.82 10.99
C ASP A 59 6.98 -4.30 10.77
N ARG A 60 8.05 -3.61 11.21
CA ARG A 60 8.18 -2.15 11.12
C ARG A 60 9.50 -1.76 10.47
N LEU A 61 9.40 -1.24 9.24
CA LEU A 61 10.57 -0.80 8.48
C LEU A 61 11.34 0.39 9.09
N VAL A 62 10.66 1.23 9.88
CA VAL A 62 11.26 2.41 10.53
C VAL A 62 11.15 2.28 12.05
N SER A 63 12.19 1.77 12.68
CA SER A 63 12.32 1.67 14.14
C SER A 63 13.77 1.95 14.61
N PRO A 64 14.25 3.18 14.46
CA PRO A 64 15.62 3.55 14.84
C PRO A 64 15.86 3.50 16.35
N GLU A 65 17.00 2.94 16.77
CA GLU A 65 17.44 2.91 18.17
C GLU A 65 17.57 4.33 18.75
N GLY A 66 17.10 4.53 19.97
CA GLY A 66 17.16 5.82 20.67
C GLY A 66 16.15 6.88 20.20
N LEU A 67 15.38 6.60 19.13
CA LEU A 67 14.34 7.49 18.61
C LEU A 67 12.95 6.83 18.58
N ALA A 68 12.90 5.51 18.35
CA ALA A 68 11.65 4.77 18.37
C ALA A 68 11.12 4.62 19.81
N PRO A 69 9.80 4.79 20.05
CA PRO A 69 9.18 4.46 21.32
C PRO A 69 9.12 2.93 21.52
N GLU A 70 8.70 2.51 22.71
CA GLU A 70 8.18 1.15 22.90
C GLU A 70 6.85 1.05 22.14
N TRP A 71 6.87 0.25 21.07
CA TRP A 71 5.66 -0.06 20.31
C TRP A 71 4.79 -1.05 21.10
N ASP A 72 3.49 -0.98 20.86
CA ASP A 72 2.47 -1.87 21.42
C ASP A 72 2.60 -3.32 20.93
#